data_AF-A0AAN7QR36-F1
#
_entry.id   AF-A0AAN7QR36-F1
#
_cell.length_a   1.000
_cell.length_b   1.000
_cell.length_c   1.000
_cell.angle_alpha   90.00
_cell.angle_beta   90.00
_cell.angle_gamma   90.00
#
_symmetry.space_group_name_H-M   'P 1'
#
loop_
_entity.id
_entity.type
_entity.pdbx_description
1 polymer ?
#
loop_
_entity_poly.entity_id
_entity_poly.type
_entity_poly.pdbx_seq_one_letter_code
_entity_poly.pdbx_strand_id
1 'polypeptide(L)'
;MIVNSNWHVLQVDSVPGDVQISEFVKKVELKVCLVRVGSIQITELAGMKAILLNMQSDVIWNVLIEVVAALGYAEGSIKRQWLVDAAEISCISSYPTTAMLFIGLFSGSFSKYMPLLILDKVSVLSDLPLTLTCLLSDPNWEGIAGQFTSALWSSTERLYGWVTGTYLGREAPGEQEINPSENLSALSLLHIMHTACFYLKKYLPLEKQIRLADMIITPSL
;
A
#
# COMPACT_ATOMS: atom_id res chain seq x y z
N MET A 1 -20.58 22.34 7.66
CA MET A 1 -19.47 22.45 6.70
C MET A 1 -19.36 21.13 6.00
N ILE A 2 -19.79 21.09 4.73
CA ILE A 2 -19.79 19.88 3.89
C ILE A 2 -18.41 19.81 3.25
N VAL A 3 -17.65 18.77 3.57
CA VAL A 3 -16.39 18.45 2.88
C VAL A 3 -16.80 17.87 1.53
N ASN A 4 -16.58 18.65 0.46
CA ASN A 4 -16.72 18.17 -0.91
C ASN A 4 -15.59 17.17 -1.20
N SER A 5 -15.88 15.89 -0.96
CA SER A 5 -15.09 14.78 -1.48
C SER A 5 -15.43 14.61 -2.97
N ASN A 6 -14.74 15.34 -3.84
CA ASN A 6 -14.73 15.08 -5.28
C ASN A 6 -13.92 13.80 -5.57
N TRP A 7 -14.48 12.65 -5.20
CA TRP A 7 -14.14 11.39 -5.86
C TRP A 7 -14.91 11.36 -7.16
N HIS A 8 -14.33 11.95 -8.21
CA HIS A 8 -14.80 11.68 -9.56
C HIS A 8 -14.63 10.18 -9.82
N VAL A 9 -15.75 9.48 -9.73
CA VAL A 9 -16.12 8.23 -10.42
C VAL A 9 -14.94 7.57 -11.13
N LEU A 10 -14.25 6.68 -10.42
CA LEU A 10 -13.36 5.70 -11.03
C LEU A 10 -14.22 4.63 -11.72
N GLN A 11 -14.77 4.95 -12.89
CA GLN A 11 -14.99 3.92 -13.89
C GLN A 11 -13.61 3.55 -14.43
N VAL A 12 -13.00 2.54 -13.81
CA VAL A 12 -11.86 1.83 -14.40
C VAL A 12 -12.45 0.91 -15.46
N ASP A 13 -12.65 1.47 -16.66
CA ASP A 13 -12.93 0.67 -17.86
C ASP A 13 -11.69 -0.16 -18.21
N SER A 14 -11.90 -1.48 -18.25
CA SER A 14 -11.04 -2.57 -18.74
C SER A 14 -9.59 -2.63 -18.24
N VAL A 15 -9.21 -3.84 -17.80
CA VAL A 15 -7.82 -4.29 -17.67
C VAL A 15 -7.03 -3.80 -18.90
N PRO A 16 -5.99 -2.95 -18.72
CA PRO A 16 -5.22 -2.45 -19.84
C PRO A 16 -4.56 -3.65 -20.54
N GLY A 17 -4.68 -3.75 -21.86
CA GLY A 17 -3.97 -4.79 -22.61
C GLY A 17 -2.45 -4.65 -22.42
N ASP A 18 -1.67 -5.72 -22.65
CA ASP A 18 -0.21 -5.75 -22.40
C ASP A 18 0.55 -4.55 -22.98
N VAL A 19 0.12 -4.06 -24.14
CA VAL A 19 0.68 -2.86 -24.80
C VAL A 19 0.45 -1.59 -23.97
N GLN A 20 -0.75 -1.41 -23.43
CA GLN A 20 -1.11 -0.27 -22.58
C GLN A 20 -0.39 -0.32 -21.23
N ILE A 21 -0.19 -1.51 -20.67
CA ILE A 21 0.61 -1.70 -19.45
C ILE A 21 2.07 -1.29 -19.69
N SER A 22 2.68 -1.75 -20.79
CA SER A 22 4.07 -1.39 -21.12
C SER A 22 4.24 0.12 -21.36
N GLU A 23 3.30 0.75 -22.06
CA GLU A 23 3.31 2.20 -22.26
C GLU A 23 3.17 2.97 -20.94
N PHE A 24 2.28 2.52 -20.05
CA PHE A 24 2.14 3.11 -18.73
C PHE A 24 3.41 2.97 -17.89
N VAL A 25 4.01 1.78 -17.84
CA VAL A 25 5.28 1.53 -17.11
C VAL A 25 6.37 2.47 -17.60
N LYS A 26 6.59 2.56 -18.91
CA LYS A 26 7.58 3.48 -19.51
C LYS A 26 7.27 4.93 -19.17
N LYS A 27 5.99 5.32 -19.16
CA LYS A 27 5.57 6.67 -18.79
C LYS A 27 5.92 7.00 -17.34
N VAL A 28 5.72 6.06 -16.40
CA VAL A 28 6.10 6.24 -14.99
C VAL A 28 7.62 6.33 -14.86
N GLU A 29 8.37 5.44 -15.48
CA GLU A 29 9.85 5.45 -15.46
C GLU A 29 10.42 6.77 -15.97
N LEU A 30 9.91 7.28 -17.09
CA LEU A 30 10.32 8.58 -17.63
C LEU A 30 10.00 9.72 -16.67
N LYS A 31 8.80 9.74 -16.08
CA LYS A 31 8.45 10.76 -15.08
C LYS A 31 9.35 10.69 -13.85
N VAL A 32 9.64 9.49 -13.34
CA VAL A 32 10.55 9.30 -12.21
C VAL A 32 11.94 9.84 -12.53
N CYS A 33 12.46 9.55 -13.72
CA CYS A 33 13.74 10.09 -14.19
C CYS A 33 13.73 11.63 -14.22
N LEU A 34 12.69 12.24 -14.80
CA LEU A 34 12.53 13.69 -14.86
C LEU A 34 12.42 14.33 -13.47
N VAL A 35 11.75 13.67 -12.52
CA VAL A 35 11.67 14.12 -11.12
C VAL A 35 13.06 14.10 -10.48
N ARG A 36 13.82 13.01 -10.66
CA ARG A 36 15.17 12.87 -10.07
C ARG A 36 16.17 13.90 -10.61
N VAL A 37 16.03 14.30 -11.88
CA VAL A 37 16.84 15.35 -12.50
C VAL A 37 16.30 16.76 -12.17
N GLY A 38 15.19 16.87 -11.44
CA GLY A 38 14.58 18.15 -11.05
C GLY A 38 13.88 18.87 -12.19
N SER A 39 13.60 18.18 -13.29
CA SER A 39 12.91 18.74 -14.46
C SER A 39 11.40 18.89 -14.26
N ILE A 40 10.80 18.06 -13.41
CA ILE A 40 9.39 18.15 -13.01
C ILE A 40 9.22 17.97 -11.50
N GLN A 41 8.09 18.42 -10.97
CA GLN A 41 7.77 18.27 -9.55
C GLN A 41 7.31 16.84 -9.23
N ILE A 42 7.61 16.36 -8.02
CA ILE A 42 7.20 15.01 -7.59
C ILE A 42 5.69 14.84 -7.45
N THR A 43 4.94 15.93 -7.38
CA THR A 43 3.47 15.96 -7.41
C THR A 43 2.91 15.36 -8.71
N GLU A 44 3.67 15.40 -9.81
CA GLU A 44 3.33 14.79 -11.09
C GLU A 44 3.21 13.26 -11.04
N LEU A 45 3.85 12.62 -10.05
CA LEU A 45 3.72 11.18 -9.80
C LEU A 45 2.44 10.85 -9.02
N ALA A 46 1.85 11.82 -8.31
CA ALA A 46 0.67 11.56 -7.48
C ALA A 46 -0.55 11.13 -8.31
N GLY A 47 -0.70 11.67 -9.52
CA GLY A 47 -1.78 11.28 -10.44
C GLY A 47 -1.66 9.85 -10.98
N MET A 48 -0.54 9.15 -10.74
CA MET A 48 -0.31 7.78 -11.20
C MET A 48 -0.45 6.74 -10.10
N LYS A 49 -0.59 7.15 -8.82
CA LYS A 49 -0.64 6.27 -7.65
C LYS A 49 -1.68 5.16 -7.75
N ALA A 50 -2.93 5.54 -8.05
CA ALA A 50 -4.06 4.61 -8.06
C ALA A 50 -3.86 3.49 -9.09
N ILE A 51 -3.39 3.84 -10.29
CA ILE A 51 -3.12 2.86 -11.35
C ILE A 51 -1.88 2.03 -10.98
N LEU A 52 -0.79 2.69 -10.56
CA LEU A 52 0.47 2.03 -10.19
C LEU A 52 0.29 0.99 -9.08
N LEU A 53 -0.46 1.33 -8.03
CA LEU A 53 -0.68 0.46 -6.86
C LEU A 53 -1.81 -0.56 -7.07
N ASN A 54 -2.46 -0.52 -8.23
CA ASN A 54 -3.47 -1.49 -8.67
C ASN A 54 -3.00 -2.34 -9.85
N MET A 55 -1.68 -2.48 -10.02
CA MET A 55 -1.07 -3.41 -10.97
C MET A 55 -0.45 -4.59 -10.24
N GLN A 56 -0.32 -5.74 -10.92
CA GLN A 56 0.34 -6.91 -10.36
C GLN A 56 1.81 -6.63 -10.05
N SER A 57 2.27 -7.05 -8.87
CA SER A 57 3.60 -6.72 -8.37
C SER A 57 4.75 -7.17 -9.26
N ASP A 58 4.63 -8.26 -10.01
CA ASP A 58 5.66 -8.78 -10.93
C ASP A 58 5.94 -7.85 -12.10
N VAL A 59 4.93 -7.08 -12.51
CA VAL A 59 5.04 -6.14 -13.63
C VAL A 59 5.73 -4.85 -13.21
N ILE A 60 5.41 -4.34 -12.01
CA ILE A 60 5.76 -2.98 -11.59
C ILE A 60 6.85 -2.91 -10.52
N TRP A 61 7.44 -4.03 -10.11
CA TRP A 61 8.40 -4.08 -9.00
C TRP A 61 9.55 -3.07 -9.11
N ASN A 62 10.24 -3.07 -10.25
CA ASN A 62 11.37 -2.15 -10.49
C ASN A 62 10.91 -0.68 -10.49
N VAL A 63 9.69 -0.43 -11.00
CA VAL A 63 9.08 0.90 -11.01
C VAL A 63 8.81 1.37 -9.57
N LEU A 64 8.34 0.50 -8.67
CA LEU A 64 8.12 0.86 -7.27
C LEU A 64 9.42 1.29 -6.59
N ILE A 65 10.52 0.57 -6.84
CA ILE A 65 11.83 0.92 -6.27
C ILE A 65 12.24 2.31 -6.73
N GLU A 66 12.14 2.61 -8.02
CA GLU A 66 12.49 3.92 -8.58
C GLU A 66 11.58 5.04 -8.06
N VAL A 67 10.28 4.78 -7.93
CA VAL A 67 9.33 5.75 -7.34
C VAL A 67 9.68 6.04 -5.88
N VAL A 68 9.96 5.02 -5.07
CA VAL A 68 10.37 5.20 -3.66
C VAL A 68 11.70 5.96 -3.58
N ALA A 69 12.67 5.65 -4.43
CA ALA A 69 13.93 6.37 -4.50
C ALA A 69 13.74 7.85 -4.84
N ALA A 70 12.85 8.18 -5.78
CA ALA A 70 12.50 9.57 -6.10
C ALA A 70 11.79 10.27 -4.92
N LEU A 71 10.90 9.56 -4.22
CA LEU A 71 10.22 10.09 -3.03
C LEU A 71 11.16 10.36 -1.87
N GLY A 72 12.32 9.70 -1.80
CA GLY A 72 13.37 9.97 -0.83
C GLY A 72 13.78 11.45 -0.77
N TYR A 73 13.69 12.18 -1.89
CA TYR A 73 14.04 13.60 -2.01
C TYR A 73 12.85 14.56 -1.80
N ALA A 74 11.64 14.04 -1.63
CA ALA A 74 10.44 14.87 -1.44
C ALA A 74 10.36 15.52 -0.05
N GLU A 75 9.52 16.56 0.03
CA GLU A 75 9.11 17.15 1.30
C GLU A 75 8.36 16.15 2.19
N GLY A 76 8.44 16.35 3.51
CA GLY A 76 7.81 15.47 4.50
C GLY A 76 6.29 15.36 4.35
N SER A 77 5.61 16.43 3.94
CA SER A 77 4.16 16.45 3.68
C SER A 77 3.78 15.49 2.54
N ILE A 78 4.52 15.55 1.43
CA ILE A 78 4.35 14.67 0.27
C ILE A 78 4.60 13.22 0.67
N LYS A 79 5.72 12.95 1.36
CA LYS A 79 6.08 11.62 1.88
C LYS A 79 4.96 11.00 2.72
N ARG A 80 4.43 11.77 3.68
CA ARG A 80 3.32 11.33 4.53
C ARG A 80 2.06 11.04 3.73
N GLN A 81 1.70 11.91 2.79
CA GLN A 81 0.52 11.69 1.96
C GLN A 81 0.65 10.43 1.09
N TRP A 82 1.82 10.18 0.51
CA TRP A 82 2.07 8.94 -0.25
C TRP A 82 1.88 7.67 0.57
N LEU A 83 2.31 7.68 1.84
CA LEU A 83 2.14 6.55 2.75
C LEU A 83 0.65 6.29 3.07
N VAL A 84 -0.11 7.36 3.34
CA VAL A 84 -1.56 7.28 3.60
C VAL A 84 -2.30 6.80 2.36
N ASP A 85 -2.06 7.44 1.21
CA ASP A 85 -2.73 7.11 -0.06
C ASP A 85 -2.49 5.63 -0.43
N ALA A 86 -1.29 5.10 -0.18
CA ALA A 86 -1.00 3.70 -0.46
C ALA A 86 -1.84 2.73 0.39
N ALA A 87 -2.04 3.03 1.67
CA ALA A 87 -2.90 2.24 2.56
C ALA A 87 -4.39 2.39 2.22
N GLU A 88 -4.82 3.57 1.76
CA GLU A 88 -6.19 3.78 1.29
C GLU A 88 -6.43 3.04 -0.04
N ILE A 89 -5.50 3.10 -0.98
CA ILE A 89 -5.58 2.35 -2.25
C ILE A 89 -5.60 0.85 -2.00
N SER A 90 -4.87 0.33 -1.01
CA SER A 90 -4.91 -1.10 -0.67
C SER A 90 -6.28 -1.56 -0.15
N CYS A 91 -7.14 -0.65 0.30
CA CYS A 91 -8.52 -0.96 0.69
C CYS A 91 -9.42 -1.24 -0.52
N ILE A 92 -9.08 -0.74 -1.72
CA ILE A 92 -9.93 -0.87 -2.92
C ILE A 92 -9.25 -1.57 -4.10
N SER A 93 -7.93 -1.74 -4.05
CA SER A 93 -7.11 -2.34 -5.11
C SER A 93 -7.40 -3.83 -5.31
N SER A 94 -7.43 -4.29 -6.55
CA SER A 94 -7.43 -5.71 -6.91
C SER A 94 -6.10 -6.42 -6.57
N TYR A 95 -5.03 -5.66 -6.34
CA TYR A 95 -3.69 -6.17 -6.02
C TYR A 95 -3.16 -5.58 -4.71
N PRO A 96 -3.75 -5.93 -3.55
CA PRO A 96 -3.33 -5.40 -2.25
C PRO A 96 -1.84 -5.69 -1.94
N THR A 97 -1.27 -6.80 -2.45
CA THR A 97 0.17 -7.09 -2.31
C THR A 97 1.04 -5.95 -2.83
N THR A 98 0.68 -5.34 -3.96
CA THR A 98 1.45 -4.26 -4.57
C THR A 98 1.51 -3.02 -3.69
N ALA A 99 0.38 -2.64 -3.09
CA ALA A 99 0.34 -1.51 -2.16
C ALA A 99 1.15 -1.81 -0.89
N MET A 100 1.08 -3.03 -0.36
CA MET A 100 1.89 -3.43 0.81
C MET A 100 3.38 -3.46 0.50
N LEU A 101 3.78 -3.92 -0.69
CA LEU A 101 5.17 -3.85 -1.15
C LEU A 101 5.67 -2.41 -1.23
N PHE A 102 4.86 -1.49 -1.76
CA PHE A 102 5.21 -0.08 -1.80
C PHE A 102 5.40 0.50 -0.38
N ILE A 103 4.47 0.22 0.55
CA ILE A 103 4.57 0.66 1.95
C ILE A 103 5.83 0.07 2.62
N GLY A 104 6.14 -1.20 2.35
CA GLY A 104 7.33 -1.87 2.87
C GLY A 104 8.62 -1.23 2.35
N LEU A 105 8.73 -1.02 1.04
CA LEU A 105 9.86 -0.33 0.41
C LEU A 105 10.04 1.08 0.98
N PHE A 106 8.93 1.82 1.05
CA PHE A 106 8.93 3.20 1.50
C PHE A 106 9.34 3.31 2.97
N SER A 107 8.74 2.51 3.86
CA SER A 107 9.12 2.48 5.28
C SER A 107 10.55 1.97 5.50
N GLY A 108 10.98 0.97 4.73
CA GLY A 108 12.33 0.42 4.75
C GLY A 108 13.40 1.45 4.34
N SER A 109 13.07 2.40 3.48
CA SER A 109 13.99 3.47 3.06
C SER A 109 14.41 4.43 4.18
N PHE A 110 13.65 4.48 5.28
CA PHE A 110 13.97 5.27 6.46
C PHE A 110 14.58 4.43 7.60
N SER A 111 14.80 3.13 7.37
CA SER A 111 15.45 2.24 8.32
C SER A 111 16.97 2.38 8.25
N LYS A 112 17.64 2.23 9.39
CA LYS A 112 19.11 2.18 9.49
C LYS A 112 19.73 1.03 8.66
N TYR A 113 18.95 -0.01 8.35
CA TYR A 113 19.39 -1.20 7.61
C TYR A 113 18.93 -1.20 6.13
N MET A 114 18.58 -0.04 5.58
CA MET A 114 17.97 0.16 4.24
C MET A 114 18.49 -0.78 3.12
N PRO A 115 19.81 -0.98 2.88
CA PRO A 115 20.27 -1.81 1.75
C PRO A 115 19.93 -3.30 1.88
N LEU A 116 19.75 -3.80 3.11
CA LEU A 116 19.46 -5.21 3.38
C LEU A 116 17.97 -5.52 3.31
N LEU A 117 17.11 -4.54 3.58
CA LEU A 117 15.66 -4.72 3.73
C LEU A 117 14.89 -4.59 2.39
N ILE A 118 15.56 -4.17 1.31
CA ILE A 118 14.95 -3.82 0.01
C ILE A 118 15.41 -4.78 -1.12
N LEU A 119 16.08 -5.88 -0.78
CA LEU A 119 16.68 -6.80 -1.75
C LEU A 119 15.64 -7.53 -2.63
N ASP A 120 14.53 -7.96 -2.04
CA ASP A 120 13.49 -8.72 -2.73
C ASP A 120 12.10 -8.50 -2.10
N LYS A 121 11.06 -8.89 -2.83
CA LYS A 121 9.66 -8.70 -2.44
C LYS A 121 9.29 -9.39 -1.13
N VAL A 122 9.82 -10.58 -0.89
CA VAL A 122 9.48 -11.38 0.28
C VAL A 122 10.08 -10.72 1.51
N SER A 123 11.35 -10.35 1.46
CA SER A 123 12.03 -9.64 2.54
C SER A 123 11.32 -8.31 2.88
N VAL A 124 10.94 -7.53 1.86
CA VAL A 124 10.20 -6.28 2.06
C VAL A 124 8.89 -6.49 2.81
N LEU A 125 8.14 -7.54 2.47
CA LEU A 125 6.88 -7.86 3.16
C LEU A 125 7.12 -8.44 4.55
N SER A 126 8.09 -9.34 4.73
CA SER A 126 8.35 -9.94 6.05
C SER A 126 8.82 -8.90 7.07
N ASP A 127 9.59 -7.91 6.62
CA ASP A 127 10.12 -6.85 7.48
C ASP A 127 9.15 -5.68 7.66
N LEU A 128 8.07 -5.62 6.86
CA LEU A 128 7.06 -4.55 6.89
C LEU A 128 6.57 -4.22 8.31
N PRO A 129 6.21 -5.18 9.19
CA PRO A 129 5.73 -4.85 10.52
C PRO A 129 6.76 -4.08 11.35
N LEU A 130 8.05 -4.41 11.20
CA LEU A 130 9.14 -3.77 11.92
C LEU A 130 9.49 -2.41 11.31
N THR A 131 9.68 -2.33 9.99
CA THR A 131 10.05 -1.07 9.31
C THR A 131 8.98 0.00 9.52
N LEU A 132 7.72 -0.39 9.45
CA LEU A 132 6.58 0.49 9.63
C LEU A 132 6.45 0.99 11.07
N THR A 133 6.66 0.11 12.05
CA THR A 133 6.65 0.49 13.47
C THR A 133 7.79 1.46 13.79
N CYS A 134 8.98 1.23 13.24
CA CYS A 134 10.11 2.16 13.36
C CYS A 134 9.79 3.53 12.75
N LEU A 135 9.22 3.56 11.54
CA LEU A 135 8.84 4.80 10.87
C LEU A 135 7.80 5.60 11.68
N LEU A 136 6.73 4.95 12.12
CA LEU A 136 5.63 5.59 12.85
C LEU A 136 5.95 5.88 14.32
N SER A 137 7.14 5.50 14.80
CA SER A 137 7.65 5.90 16.12
C SER A 137 8.38 7.25 16.08
N ASP A 138 8.76 7.73 14.89
CA ASP A 138 9.32 9.07 14.72
C ASP A 138 8.18 10.13 14.81
N PRO A 139 8.30 11.14 15.71
CA PRO A 139 7.31 12.21 15.86
C PRO A 139 6.94 12.93 14.56
N ASN A 140 7.83 12.96 13.56
CA ASN A 140 7.56 13.54 12.25
C ASN A 140 6.40 12.86 11.50
N TRP A 141 5.99 11.66 11.92
CA TRP A 141 4.94 10.83 11.31
C TRP A 141 3.67 10.71 12.17
N GLU A 142 3.67 11.24 13.40
CA GLU A 142 2.56 11.10 14.35
C GLU A 142 1.24 11.61 13.77
N GLY A 143 1.27 12.72 13.04
CA GLY A 143 0.07 13.34 12.46
C GLY A 143 -0.71 12.47 11.47
N ILE A 144 -0.08 11.44 10.88
CA ILE A 144 -0.75 10.50 9.99
C ILE A 144 -0.93 9.09 10.58
N ALA A 145 -0.29 8.80 11.73
CA ALA A 145 -0.23 7.45 12.27
C ALA A 145 -1.63 6.85 12.52
N GLY A 146 -2.57 7.64 13.04
CA GLY A 146 -3.96 7.19 13.25
C GLY A 146 -4.70 6.87 11.94
N GLN A 147 -4.66 7.80 10.98
CA GLN A 147 -5.33 7.64 9.68
C GLN A 147 -4.75 6.43 8.93
N PHE A 148 -3.43 6.37 8.83
CA PHE A 148 -2.72 5.27 8.17
C PHE A 148 -3.04 3.93 8.82
N THR A 149 -2.95 3.82 10.16
CA THR A 149 -3.22 2.54 10.84
C THR A 149 -4.66 2.11 10.67
N SER A 150 -5.60 3.05 10.65
CA SER A 150 -7.01 2.76 10.38
C SER A 150 -7.24 2.24 8.95
N ALA A 151 -6.56 2.79 7.94
CA ALA A 151 -6.62 2.31 6.57
C ALA A 151 -5.95 0.92 6.42
N LEU A 152 -4.79 0.72 7.04
CA LEU A 152 -4.12 -0.58 7.08
C LEU A 152 -5.00 -1.66 7.69
N TRP A 153 -5.70 -1.34 8.79
CA TRP A 153 -6.69 -2.23 9.40
C TRP A 153 -7.81 -2.58 8.42
N SER A 154 -8.43 -1.59 7.77
CA SER A 154 -9.52 -1.83 6.83
C SER A 154 -9.08 -2.73 5.66
N SER A 155 -7.87 -2.52 5.14
CA SER A 155 -7.28 -3.37 4.10
C SER A 155 -7.04 -4.80 4.61
N THR A 156 -6.60 -4.96 5.87
CA THR A 156 -6.43 -6.27 6.53
C THR A 156 -7.76 -6.99 6.68
N GLU A 157 -8.81 -6.27 7.09
CA GLU A 157 -10.17 -6.80 7.26
C GLU A 157 -10.76 -7.27 5.93
N ARG A 158 -10.54 -6.51 4.85
CA ARG A 158 -10.93 -6.90 3.49
C ARG A 158 -10.23 -8.18 3.04
N LEU A 159 -8.90 -8.26 3.23
CA LEU A 159 -8.13 -9.46 2.89
C LEU A 159 -8.54 -10.67 3.73
N TYR A 160 -8.82 -10.47 5.02
CA TYR A 160 -9.34 -11.52 5.91
C TYR A 160 -10.68 -12.06 5.40
N GLY A 161 -11.61 -11.19 5.04
CA GLY A 161 -12.90 -11.59 4.48
C GLY A 161 -12.75 -12.37 3.17
N TRP A 162 -11.80 -11.98 2.32
CA TRP A 162 -11.47 -12.70 1.09
C TRP A 162 -10.95 -14.11 1.37
N VAL A 163 -9.94 -14.23 2.25
CA VAL A 163 -9.31 -15.53 2.61
C VAL A 163 -10.29 -16.49 3.28
N THR A 164 -11.17 -15.99 4.13
CA THR A 164 -12.16 -16.81 4.85
C THR A 164 -13.41 -17.11 4.03
N GLY A 165 -13.54 -16.54 2.83
CA GLY A 165 -14.73 -16.66 2.00
C GLY A 165 -15.98 -16.00 2.60
N THR A 166 -15.83 -15.23 3.69
CA THR A 166 -16.94 -14.47 4.30
C THR A 166 -17.23 -13.17 3.54
N TYR A 167 -16.42 -12.84 2.52
CA TYR A 167 -16.65 -11.73 1.61
C TYR A 167 -17.81 -12.03 0.64
N LEU A 168 -19.03 -12.17 1.19
CA LEU A 168 -20.25 -12.16 0.42
C LEU A 168 -20.71 -10.71 0.23
N GLY A 169 -20.18 -10.05 -0.79
CA GLY A 169 -20.87 -8.94 -1.46
C GLY A 169 -21.34 -7.79 -0.58
N ARG A 170 -20.56 -7.37 0.43
CA ARG A 170 -20.73 -6.02 0.98
C ARG A 170 -19.94 -5.06 0.09
N GLU A 171 -20.41 -4.91 -1.15
CA GLU A 171 -19.86 -3.96 -2.11
C GLU A 171 -20.03 -2.55 -1.56
N ALA A 172 -19.00 -2.01 -0.88
CA ALA A 172 -18.91 -0.58 -0.77
C ALA A 172 -18.68 -0.04 -2.20
N PRO A 173 -19.41 0.98 -2.64
CA PRO A 173 -19.28 1.49 -4.00
C PRO A 173 -17.83 1.94 -4.27
N GLY A 174 -17.15 1.25 -5.20
CA GLY A 174 -15.76 1.54 -5.60
C GLY A 174 -14.71 0.50 -5.18
N GLU A 175 -15.08 -0.54 -4.42
CA GLU A 175 -14.18 -1.67 -4.12
C GLU A 175 -14.07 -2.60 -5.32
N GLN A 176 -12.85 -2.86 -5.80
CA GLN A 176 -12.61 -3.87 -6.83
C GLN A 176 -12.50 -5.25 -6.18
N GLU A 177 -12.86 -6.32 -6.90
CA GLU A 177 -12.60 -7.67 -6.40
C GLU A 177 -11.08 -7.92 -6.36
N ILE A 178 -10.62 -8.66 -5.34
CA ILE A 178 -9.22 -9.07 -5.27
C ILE A 178 -8.95 -10.05 -6.41
N ASN A 179 -7.88 -9.81 -7.16
CA ASN A 179 -7.56 -10.66 -8.30
C ASN A 179 -7.20 -12.07 -7.82
N PRO A 180 -7.70 -13.14 -8.45
CA PRO A 180 -7.37 -14.53 -8.09
C PRO A 180 -5.88 -14.86 -8.10
N SER A 181 -5.04 -14.11 -8.83
CA SER A 181 -3.58 -14.26 -8.80
C SER A 181 -2.98 -14.05 -7.40
N GLU A 182 -3.65 -13.27 -6.54
CA GLU A 182 -3.22 -12.98 -5.18
C GLU A 182 -3.45 -14.15 -4.21
N ASN A 183 -4.23 -15.18 -4.60
CA ASN A 183 -4.58 -16.29 -3.71
C ASN A 183 -3.36 -17.03 -3.15
N LEU A 184 -2.28 -17.14 -3.93
CA LEU A 184 -1.05 -17.82 -3.49
C LEU A 184 -0.34 -17.07 -2.35
N SER A 185 -0.44 -15.74 -2.31
CA SER A 185 0.21 -14.88 -1.31
C SER A 185 -0.76 -14.30 -0.27
N ALA A 186 -2.07 -14.50 -0.43
CA ALA A 186 -3.08 -13.87 0.41
C ALA A 186 -2.95 -14.22 1.89
N LEU A 187 -2.67 -15.49 2.23
CA LEU A 187 -2.54 -15.93 3.62
C LEU A 187 -1.28 -15.34 4.29
N SER A 188 -0.14 -15.37 3.59
CA SER A 188 1.11 -14.82 4.12
C SER A 188 1.03 -13.31 4.27
N LEU A 189 0.44 -12.63 3.28
CA LEU A 189 0.15 -11.20 3.33
C LEU A 189 -0.77 -10.85 4.51
N LEU A 190 -1.84 -11.62 4.72
CA LEU A 190 -2.76 -11.43 5.84
C LEU A 190 -2.05 -11.54 7.19
N HIS A 191 -1.18 -12.54 7.35
CA HIS A 191 -0.39 -12.70 8.58
C HIS A 191 0.53 -11.50 8.83
N ILE A 192 1.19 -11.02 7.78
CA ILE A 192 2.08 -9.86 7.84
C ILE A 192 1.30 -8.59 8.19
N MET A 193 0.16 -8.34 7.52
CA MET A 193 -0.68 -7.17 7.75
C MET A 193 -1.30 -7.18 9.16
N HIS A 194 -1.74 -8.34 9.64
CA HIS A 194 -2.23 -8.50 11.01
C HIS A 194 -1.13 -8.22 12.04
N THR A 195 0.07 -8.76 11.82
CA THR A 195 1.23 -8.50 12.69
C THR A 195 1.60 -7.01 12.70
N ALA A 196 1.57 -6.34 11.55
CA ALA A 196 1.77 -4.90 11.44
C ALA A 196 0.69 -4.11 12.22
N CYS A 197 -0.59 -4.46 12.03
CA CYS A 197 -1.68 -3.86 12.80
C CYS A 197 -1.52 -4.08 14.31
N PHE A 198 -1.02 -5.26 14.73
CA PHE A 198 -0.78 -5.59 16.13
C PHE A 198 0.29 -4.70 16.76
N TYR A 199 1.41 -4.46 16.07
CA TYR A 199 2.43 -3.52 16.57
C TYR A 199 1.94 -2.07 16.58
N LEU A 200 1.05 -1.70 15.67
CA LEU A 200 0.48 -0.36 15.56
C LEU A 200 -0.81 -0.15 16.38
N LYS A 201 -1.24 -1.15 17.16
CA LYS A 201 -2.54 -1.14 17.86
C LYS A 201 -2.79 0.10 18.73
N LYS A 202 -1.72 0.75 19.23
CA LYS A 202 -1.82 2.00 20.01
C LYS A 202 -2.49 3.15 19.24
N TYR A 203 -2.47 3.11 17.91
CA TYR A 203 -3.09 4.11 17.03
C TYR A 203 -4.52 3.75 16.63
N LEU A 204 -5.01 2.55 17.00
CA LEU A 204 -6.36 2.10 16.69
C LEU A 204 -7.34 2.39 17.84
N PRO A 205 -8.61 2.74 17.55
CA PRO A 205 -9.68 2.73 18.55
C PRO A 205 -9.86 1.35 19.20
N LEU A 206 -10.32 1.34 20.46
CA LEU A 206 -10.47 0.11 21.25
C LEU A 206 -11.30 -0.97 20.54
N GLU A 207 -12.39 -0.59 19.88
CA GLU A 207 -13.24 -1.51 19.11
C GLU A 207 -12.45 -2.28 18.05
N LYS A 208 -11.59 -1.59 17.29
CA LYS A 208 -10.73 -2.22 16.27
C LYS A 208 -9.65 -3.10 16.90
N GLN A 209 -9.14 -2.74 18.07
CA GLN A 209 -8.16 -3.57 18.79
C GLN A 209 -8.74 -4.91 19.24
N ILE A 210 -9.99 -4.92 19.71
CA ILE A 210 -10.69 -6.16 20.09
C ILE A 210 -10.89 -7.05 18.86
N ARG A 211 -11.39 -6.48 17.76
CA ARG A 211 -11.58 -7.23 16.50
C ARG A 211 -10.28 -7.79 15.94
N LEU A 212 -9.17 -7.06 16.07
CA LEU A 212 -7.83 -7.53 15.67
C LEU A 212 -7.38 -8.75 16.50
N ALA A 213 -7.68 -8.76 17.80
CA ALA A 213 -7.37 -9.89 18.68
C ALA A 213 -8.25 -11.12 18.37
N ASP A 214 -9.49 -10.91 17.94
CA ASP A 214 -10.43 -11.98 17.61
C ASP A 214 -10.19 -12.62 16.22
N MET A 215 -9.37 -12.01 15.36
CA MET A 215 -9.05 -12.56 14.04
C MET A 215 -8.25 -13.87 14.18
N ILE A 216 -8.89 -14.98 13.83
CA ILE A 216 -8.25 -16.30 13.78
C ILE A 216 -7.45 -16.41 12.47
N ILE A 217 -6.14 -16.25 12.55
CA ILE A 217 -5.22 -16.50 11.44
C ILE A 217 -4.63 -17.89 11.64
N THR A 218 -5.29 -18.91 11.10
CA THR A 218 -4.73 -20.25 11.08
C THR A 218 -3.53 -20.28 10.14
N PRO A 219 -2.33 -20.65 10.61
CA PRO A 219 -1.21 -20.93 9.73
C PRO A 219 -1.55 -22.17 8.90
N SER A 220 -1.42 -22.09 7.58
CA SER A 220 -1.43 -23.29 6.74
C SER A 220 -0.24 -24.16 7.14
N LEU A 221 -0.52 -25.39 7.57
CA LEU A 221 0.45 -26.49 7.73
C LEU A 221 1.16 -26.80 6.41
#